data_AF-A0A291ISB1-F1
#
_entry.id   AF-A0A291ISB1-F1
#
_cell.length_a   1.000
_cell.length_b   1.000
_cell.length_c   1.000
_cell.angle_alpha   90.00
_cell.angle_beta   90.00
_cell.angle_gamma   90.00
#
_symmetry.space_group_name_H-M   'P 1'
#
loop_
_entity.id
_entity.type
_entity.pdbx_description
1 polymer ?
#
loop_
_entity_poly.entity_id
_entity_poly.type
_entity_poly.pdbx_seq_one_letter_code
_entity_poly.pdbx_strand_id
1 'polypeptide(L)'
;MREVNMKNEINKIDNSVSTNVNKEQNKDETYALANVWRIFWCRCVDIILSAIPGFVASGITGQYVYESQEWLPTVINLSVGLVAIIIYFMVIPMCCNGNTLGKLMFGIRLKRQDGIAGNHKPKWYMLIARESYFLLIPWAVALIFFIVAIVVMKESAPSTDADRNAKGSVNVGAMIIYQLGYVFYFLWFVFLCVSIKVQPNHQSGLDIKFKLFDVYKNPVGTVKTKVTKKEVLDRGDHHVALTDMPGNFDNGLVTEVKTKEKVDYEKTINLDDLDVKPTDSKKITSKTKIEEIEHHNDKDNDDWGD
;
A
#
# COMPACT_ATOMS: atom_id res chain seq x y z
N MET A 1 44.83 -46.62 -1.11
CA MET A 1 44.11 -45.89 -2.19
C MET A 1 42.59 -45.82 -2.01
N ARG A 2 41.91 -46.79 -1.37
CA ARG A 2 40.44 -46.72 -1.15
C ARG A 2 39.97 -45.67 -0.13
N GLU A 3 40.75 -45.38 0.92
CA GLU A 3 40.35 -44.43 1.97
C GLU A 3 40.35 -42.96 1.53
N VAL A 4 41.21 -42.60 0.57
CA VAL A 4 41.28 -41.22 0.05
C VAL A 4 40.05 -40.88 -0.79
N ASN A 5 39.48 -41.88 -1.47
CA ASN A 5 38.27 -41.68 -2.28
C ASN A 5 37.02 -41.48 -1.42
N MET A 6 36.91 -42.19 -0.30
CA MET A 6 35.75 -42.12 0.60
C MET A 6 35.67 -40.76 1.33
N LYS A 7 36.82 -40.18 1.73
CA LYS A 7 36.85 -38.82 2.34
C LYS A 7 36.48 -37.72 1.34
N ASN A 8 36.81 -37.89 0.07
CA ASN A 8 36.45 -36.92 -0.98
C ASN A 8 34.95 -36.98 -1.32
N GLU A 9 34.32 -38.15 -1.25
CA GLU A 9 32.86 -38.27 -1.43
C GLU A 9 32.08 -37.70 -0.24
N ILE A 10 32.53 -37.93 0.99
CA ILE A 10 31.90 -37.36 2.20
C ILE A 10 31.99 -35.82 2.18
N ASN A 11 33.16 -35.25 1.85
CA ASN A 11 33.32 -33.80 1.73
C ASN A 11 32.48 -33.17 0.59
N LYS A 12 32.17 -33.94 -0.47
CA LYS A 12 31.32 -33.47 -1.57
C LYS A 12 29.84 -33.50 -1.17
N ILE A 13 29.44 -34.48 -0.37
CA ILE A 13 28.09 -34.56 0.19
C ILE A 13 27.88 -33.45 1.21
N ASP A 14 28.81 -33.23 2.14
CA ASP A 14 28.69 -32.16 3.15
C ASP A 14 28.67 -30.76 2.54
N ASN A 15 29.43 -30.50 1.47
CA ASN A 15 29.40 -29.21 0.77
C ASN A 15 28.13 -29.01 -0.08
N SER A 16 27.55 -30.09 -0.63
CA SER A 16 26.28 -30.02 -1.39
C SER A 16 25.04 -29.96 -0.49
N VAL A 17 25.11 -30.50 0.72
CA VAL A 17 24.10 -30.32 1.77
C VAL A 17 24.20 -28.91 2.37
N SER A 18 25.41 -28.40 2.63
CA SER A 18 25.61 -27.05 3.19
C SER A 18 25.25 -25.92 2.22
N THR A 19 25.30 -26.15 0.91
CA THR A 19 24.86 -25.16 -0.10
C THR A 19 23.36 -25.19 -0.38
N ASN A 20 22.66 -26.30 -0.07
CA ASN A 20 21.20 -26.38 -0.22
C ASN A 20 20.44 -25.86 1.01
N VAL A 21 21.00 -25.96 2.22
CA VAL A 21 20.34 -25.45 3.44
C VAL A 21 20.32 -23.91 3.51
N ASN A 22 21.20 -23.21 2.78
CA ASN A 22 21.22 -21.74 2.76
C ASN A 22 20.31 -21.08 1.70
N LYS A 23 19.56 -21.86 0.90
CA LYS A 23 18.66 -21.31 -0.13
C LYS A 23 17.18 -21.29 0.24
N GLU A 24 16.79 -21.83 1.39
CA GLU A 24 15.38 -21.90 1.84
C GLU A 24 15.04 -20.94 3.00
N GLN A 25 15.62 -19.74 3.00
CA GLN A 25 15.13 -18.64 3.85
C GLN A 25 14.92 -17.36 3.04
N ASN A 26 14.28 -17.47 1.87
CA ASN A 26 13.50 -16.34 1.40
C ASN A 26 12.18 -16.40 2.17
N LYS A 27 12.18 -15.88 3.40
CA LYS A 27 10.91 -15.60 4.10
C LYS A 27 10.08 -14.77 3.15
N ASP A 28 8.92 -15.26 2.74
CA ASP A 28 7.94 -14.48 2.01
C ASP A 28 7.61 -13.24 2.84
N GLU A 29 8.29 -12.14 2.54
CA GLU A 29 8.08 -10.87 3.20
C GLU A 29 6.69 -10.39 2.80
N THR A 30 5.72 -10.61 3.66
CA THR A 30 4.38 -10.07 3.49
C THR A 30 4.40 -8.58 3.81
N TYR A 31 4.01 -7.75 2.85
CA TYR A 31 3.95 -6.30 2.99
C TYR A 31 2.51 -5.84 3.19
N ALA A 32 2.29 -4.89 4.10
CA ALA A 32 0.99 -4.23 4.22
C ALA A 32 0.85 -3.17 3.10
N LEU A 33 -0.34 -3.10 2.51
CA LEU A 33 -0.72 -2.04 1.59
C LEU A 33 -0.77 -0.69 2.30
N ALA A 34 -0.26 0.37 1.66
CA ALA A 34 -0.33 1.70 2.22
C ALA A 34 -1.77 2.24 2.27
N ASN A 35 -2.12 2.95 3.34
CA ASN A 35 -3.40 3.66 3.42
C ASN A 35 -3.46 4.79 2.37
N VAL A 36 -4.61 4.92 1.69
CA VAL A 36 -4.89 5.97 0.68
C VAL A 36 -4.53 7.37 1.20
N TRP A 37 -4.86 7.70 2.44
CA TRP A 37 -4.58 9.01 3.02
C TRP A 37 -3.07 9.30 3.08
N ARG A 38 -2.26 8.28 3.35
CA ARG A 38 -0.80 8.46 3.39
C ARG A 38 -0.23 8.65 1.98
N ILE A 39 -0.76 7.93 1.00
CA ILE A 39 -0.40 8.10 -0.41
C ILE A 39 -0.77 9.53 -0.86
N PHE A 40 -1.95 10.02 -0.49
CA PHE A 40 -2.40 11.37 -0.78
C PHE A 40 -1.45 12.43 -0.18
N TRP A 41 -1.17 12.37 1.12
CA TRP A 41 -0.28 13.32 1.78
C TRP A 41 1.14 13.29 1.23
N CYS A 42 1.64 12.11 0.90
CA CYS A 42 2.90 11.95 0.20
C CYS A 42 2.92 12.73 -1.12
N ARG A 43 1.84 12.65 -1.92
CA ARG A 43 1.71 13.38 -3.18
C ARG A 43 1.62 14.89 -2.98
N CYS A 44 0.87 15.35 -1.97
CA CYS A 44 0.81 16.77 -1.63
C CYS A 44 2.19 17.33 -1.29
N VAL A 45 2.95 16.63 -0.45
CA VAL A 45 4.33 17.03 -0.10
C VAL A 45 5.24 17.02 -1.32
N ASP A 46 5.15 16.00 -2.17
CA ASP A 46 5.91 15.94 -3.41
C ASP A 46 5.62 17.13 -4.34
N ILE A 47 4.35 17.51 -4.49
CA ILE A 47 3.95 18.67 -5.30
C ILE A 47 4.53 19.96 -4.71
N ILE A 48 4.41 20.16 -3.39
CA ILE A 48 4.97 21.34 -2.71
C ILE A 48 6.48 21.44 -2.92
N LEU A 49 7.20 20.33 -2.72
CA LEU A 49 8.66 20.28 -2.93
C LEU A 49 9.04 20.59 -4.38
N SER A 50 8.29 20.05 -5.34
CA SER A 50 8.52 20.31 -6.77
C SER A 50 8.22 21.76 -7.19
N ALA A 51 7.39 22.49 -6.44
CA ALA A 51 7.03 23.87 -6.73
C ALA A 51 8.08 24.89 -6.24
N ILE A 52 8.96 24.50 -5.31
CA ILE A 52 9.99 25.40 -4.73
C ILE A 52 10.85 26.07 -5.81
N PRO A 53 11.41 25.36 -6.81
CA PRO A 53 12.24 26.01 -7.83
C PRO A 53 11.47 27.04 -8.66
N GLY A 54 10.19 26.77 -8.96
CA GLY A 54 9.33 27.73 -9.66
C GLY A 54 9.05 28.98 -8.82
N PHE A 55 8.83 28.82 -7.51
CA PHE A 55 8.66 29.94 -6.59
C PHE A 55 9.92 30.80 -6.48
N VAL A 56 11.09 30.16 -6.37
CA VAL A 56 12.38 30.86 -6.34
C VAL A 56 12.64 31.62 -7.65
N ALA A 57 12.40 30.96 -8.81
CA ALA A 57 12.52 31.60 -10.12
C ALA A 57 11.58 32.80 -10.26
N SER A 58 10.33 32.66 -9.79
CA SER A 58 9.36 33.75 -9.78
C SER A 58 9.75 34.89 -8.85
N GLY A 59 10.40 34.62 -7.72
CA GLY A 59 10.90 35.67 -6.83
C GLY A 59 12.04 36.47 -7.44
N ILE A 60 12.97 35.79 -8.11
CA ILE A 60 14.12 36.43 -8.79
C ILE A 60 13.64 37.23 -10.00
N THR A 61 12.84 36.61 -10.88
CA THR A 61 12.34 37.26 -12.10
C THR A 61 11.27 38.30 -11.79
N GLY A 62 10.45 38.10 -10.76
CA GLY A 62 9.40 39.02 -10.35
C GLY A 62 9.92 40.42 -10.06
N GLN A 63 11.14 40.54 -9.52
CA GLN A 63 11.81 41.84 -9.37
C GLN A 63 12.03 42.56 -10.70
N TYR A 64 12.20 41.83 -11.81
CA TYR A 64 12.36 42.38 -13.15
C TYR A 64 11.04 42.54 -13.91
N VAL A 65 10.01 41.72 -13.62
CA VAL A 65 8.70 41.73 -14.33
C VAL A 65 7.86 42.95 -13.99
N TYR A 66 7.96 43.51 -12.79
CA TYR A 66 7.13 44.66 -12.41
C TYR A 66 7.41 45.93 -13.23
N GLU A 67 8.57 46.04 -13.86
CA GLU A 67 8.94 47.20 -14.67
C GLU A 67 8.72 46.99 -16.18
N SER A 68 8.86 45.77 -16.70
CA SER A 68 8.67 45.50 -18.12
C SER A 68 7.46 44.59 -18.31
N GLN A 69 6.40 45.06 -18.98
CA GLN A 69 5.24 44.25 -19.41
C GLN A 69 5.63 43.20 -20.47
N GLU A 70 6.76 42.54 -20.28
CA GLU A 70 7.33 41.56 -21.18
C GLU A 70 6.80 40.17 -20.81
N TRP A 71 6.41 39.42 -21.84
CA TRP A 71 5.94 38.04 -21.72
C TRP A 71 7.10 37.06 -21.45
N LEU A 72 8.34 37.47 -21.75
CA LEU A 72 9.52 36.62 -21.69
C LEU A 72 9.82 36.08 -20.28
N PRO A 73 9.82 36.88 -19.20
CA PRO A 73 9.98 36.37 -17.84
C PRO A 73 8.91 35.34 -17.44
N THR A 74 7.68 35.50 -17.92
CA THR A 74 6.59 34.54 -17.66
C THR A 74 6.88 33.19 -18.31
N VAL A 75 7.37 33.19 -19.56
CA VAL A 75 7.78 31.96 -20.26
C VAL A 75 8.98 31.30 -19.61
N ILE A 76 9.95 32.08 -19.12
CA ILE A 76 11.11 31.57 -18.37
C ILE A 76 10.63 30.87 -17.09
N ASN A 77 9.78 31.52 -16.30
CA ASN A 77 9.24 30.94 -15.07
C ASN A 77 8.47 29.63 -15.33
N LEU A 78 7.63 29.61 -16.36
CA LEU A 78 6.89 28.42 -16.76
C LEU A 78 7.85 27.28 -17.16
N SER A 79 8.89 27.60 -17.92
CA SER A 79 9.88 26.62 -18.38
C SER A 79 10.69 26.05 -17.21
N VAL A 80 11.14 26.90 -16.28
CA VAL A 80 11.85 26.45 -15.07
C VAL A 80 10.95 25.57 -14.20
N GLY A 81 9.68 25.94 -14.02
CA GLY A 81 8.71 25.12 -13.30
C GLY A 81 8.48 23.76 -13.94
N LEU A 82 8.33 23.70 -15.27
CA LEU A 82 8.18 22.44 -16.01
C LEU A 82 9.41 21.55 -15.86
N VAL A 83 10.60 22.11 -16.06
CA VAL A 83 11.87 21.38 -15.92
C VAL A 83 12.01 20.85 -14.49
N ALA A 84 11.68 21.64 -13.48
CA ALA A 84 11.69 21.22 -12.09
C ALA A 84 10.75 20.04 -11.82
N ILE A 85 9.52 20.08 -12.34
CA ILE A 85 8.55 18.98 -12.23
C ILE A 85 9.08 17.72 -12.90
N ILE A 86 9.63 17.82 -14.12
CA ILE A 86 10.18 16.67 -14.86
C ILE A 86 11.36 16.06 -14.10
N ILE A 87 12.30 16.89 -13.63
CA ILE A 87 13.44 16.42 -12.85
C ILE A 87 12.94 15.73 -11.57
N TYR A 88 12.02 16.36 -10.85
CA TYR A 88 11.55 15.85 -9.56
C TYR A 88 10.75 14.55 -9.68
N PHE A 89 9.81 14.45 -10.64
CA PHE A 89 8.91 13.29 -10.73
C PHE A 89 9.39 12.21 -11.70
N MET A 90 10.24 12.52 -12.68
CA MET A 90 10.77 11.52 -13.61
C MET A 90 12.19 11.12 -13.23
N VAL A 91 13.11 12.09 -13.11
CA VAL A 91 14.53 11.80 -12.93
C VAL A 91 14.82 11.26 -11.53
N ILE A 92 14.29 11.87 -10.47
CA ILE A 92 14.55 11.39 -9.10
C ILE A 92 14.03 9.96 -8.89
N PRO A 93 12.78 9.59 -9.24
CA PRO A 93 12.32 8.22 -9.08
C PRO A 93 13.09 7.22 -9.94
N MET A 94 13.60 7.63 -11.11
CA MET A 94 14.51 6.77 -11.89
C MET A 94 15.77 6.42 -11.11
N CYS A 95 16.40 7.39 -10.43
CA CYS A 95 17.58 7.16 -9.60
C CYS A 95 17.25 6.45 -8.26
N CYS A 96 16.07 6.69 -7.69
CA CYS A 96 15.65 6.21 -6.37
C CYS A 96 14.77 4.94 -6.39
N ASN A 97 14.84 4.15 -7.47
CA ASN A 97 14.08 2.90 -7.65
C ASN A 97 12.55 3.07 -7.50
N GLY A 98 11.99 4.16 -8.04
CA GLY A 98 10.56 4.46 -8.05
C GLY A 98 10.06 5.24 -6.83
N ASN A 99 10.94 5.62 -5.90
CA ASN A 99 10.58 6.39 -4.71
C ASN A 99 10.84 7.88 -4.93
N THR A 100 9.83 8.70 -4.71
CA THR A 100 9.96 10.15 -4.56
C THR A 100 10.39 10.50 -3.13
N LEU A 101 10.82 11.74 -2.89
CA LEU A 101 11.21 12.19 -1.54
C LEU A 101 10.04 12.11 -0.56
N GLY A 102 8.82 12.46 -0.98
CA GLY A 102 7.62 12.27 -0.19
C GLY A 102 7.42 10.81 0.19
N LYS A 103 7.58 9.87 -0.75
CA LYS A 103 7.44 8.43 -0.44
C LYS A 103 8.45 7.99 0.60
N LEU A 104 9.68 8.50 0.52
CA LEU A 104 10.73 8.23 1.50
C LEU A 104 10.37 8.79 2.89
N MET A 105 9.86 10.02 2.97
CA MET A 105 9.42 10.65 4.22
C MET A 105 8.29 9.88 4.90
N PHE A 106 7.31 9.40 4.13
CA PHE A 106 6.18 8.65 4.67
C PHE A 106 6.43 7.13 4.78
N GLY A 107 7.65 6.67 4.49
CA GLY A 107 8.02 5.26 4.59
C GLY A 107 7.20 4.35 3.66
N ILE A 108 6.82 4.84 2.49
CA ILE A 108 6.14 4.08 1.43
C ILE A 108 7.18 3.66 0.41
N ARG A 109 7.05 2.43 -0.11
CA ARG A 109 7.86 1.93 -1.22
C ARG A 109 6.99 1.45 -2.35
N LEU A 110 7.42 1.73 -3.57
CA LEU A 110 6.80 1.19 -4.77
C LEU A 110 7.41 -0.17 -5.09
N LYS A 111 6.60 -1.23 -5.10
CA LYS A 111 6.99 -2.59 -5.48
C LYS A 111 6.13 -3.09 -6.62
N ARG A 112 6.70 -3.91 -7.48
CA ARG A 112 5.95 -4.65 -8.49
C ARG A 112 5.47 -5.97 -7.88
N GLN A 113 4.33 -6.49 -8.30
CA GLN A 113 3.77 -7.77 -7.81
C GLN A 113 4.81 -8.89 -7.82
N ASP A 114 5.50 -9.06 -8.96
CA ASP A 114 6.56 -10.05 -9.14
C ASP A 114 7.76 -9.82 -8.18
N GLY A 115 7.96 -8.57 -7.75
CA GLY A 115 9.03 -8.16 -6.84
C GLY A 115 8.68 -8.18 -5.35
N ILE A 116 7.42 -8.45 -5.00
CA ILE A 116 7.01 -8.76 -3.63
C ILE A 116 7.61 -10.12 -3.22
N ALA A 117 7.66 -11.09 -4.14
CA ALA A 117 8.31 -12.38 -3.94
C ALA A 117 9.80 -12.42 -4.37
N GLY A 118 10.18 -11.65 -5.41
CA GLY A 118 11.49 -11.78 -6.08
C GLY A 118 12.43 -10.58 -6.00
N ASN A 119 12.15 -9.57 -5.17
CA ASN A 119 12.95 -8.32 -5.10
C ASN A 119 13.08 -7.53 -6.43
N HIS A 120 12.20 -7.80 -7.41
CA HIS A 120 12.19 -7.10 -8.69
C HIS A 120 11.78 -5.62 -8.55
N LYS A 121 12.64 -4.74 -9.08
CA LYS A 121 12.41 -3.30 -9.14
C LYS A 121 11.43 -2.94 -10.28
N PRO A 122 10.63 -1.88 -10.14
CA PRO A 122 9.80 -1.38 -11.23
C PRO A 122 10.68 -0.89 -12.39
N LYS A 123 10.26 -1.15 -13.63
CA LYS A 123 10.98 -0.67 -14.82
C LYS A 123 10.73 0.83 -15.01
N TRP A 124 11.72 1.56 -15.51
CA TRP A 124 11.69 3.02 -15.64
C TRP A 124 10.49 3.53 -16.47
N TYR A 125 10.14 2.87 -17.56
CA TYR A 125 9.01 3.29 -18.41
C TYR A 125 7.67 3.20 -17.69
N MET A 126 7.53 2.27 -16.73
CA MET A 126 6.31 2.15 -15.92
C MET A 126 6.18 3.36 -14.98
N LEU A 127 7.32 3.81 -14.42
CA LEU A 127 7.38 5.00 -13.57
C LEU A 127 7.01 6.24 -14.39
N ILE A 128 7.63 6.44 -15.55
CA ILE A 128 7.32 7.59 -16.41
C ILE A 128 5.85 7.58 -16.83
N ALA A 129 5.31 6.44 -17.28
CA ALA A 129 3.90 6.36 -17.67
C ALA A 129 2.96 6.70 -16.49
N ARG A 130 3.26 6.20 -15.30
CA ARG A 130 2.52 6.49 -14.06
C ARG A 130 2.53 7.99 -13.74
N GLU A 131 3.72 8.59 -13.70
CA GLU A 131 3.88 9.99 -13.29
C GLU A 131 3.36 10.96 -14.36
N SER A 132 3.53 10.64 -15.66
CA SER A 132 2.94 11.41 -16.75
C SER A 132 1.41 11.46 -16.67
N TYR A 133 0.76 10.35 -16.32
CA TYR A 133 -0.69 10.33 -16.19
C TYR A 133 -1.19 11.16 -14.99
N PHE A 134 -0.49 11.08 -13.86
CA PHE A 134 -0.90 11.80 -12.66
C PHE A 134 -0.61 13.29 -12.72
N LEU A 135 0.53 13.70 -13.25
CA LEU A 135 1.00 15.09 -13.23
C LEU A 135 0.99 15.75 -14.61
N LEU A 136 1.54 15.08 -15.63
CA LEU A 136 1.75 15.74 -16.92
C LEU A 136 0.44 16.00 -17.66
N ILE A 137 -0.54 15.09 -17.62
CA ILE A 137 -1.85 15.29 -18.25
C ILE A 137 -2.59 16.52 -17.69
N PRO A 138 -2.87 16.62 -16.37
CA PRO A 138 -3.60 17.77 -15.84
C PRO A 138 -2.80 19.06 -16.00
N TRP A 139 -1.47 19.00 -15.91
CA TRP A 139 -0.61 20.15 -16.15
C TRP A 139 -0.65 20.61 -17.61
N ALA A 140 -0.62 19.69 -18.58
CA ALA A 140 -0.71 20.01 -20.00
C ALA A 140 -2.05 20.67 -20.35
N VAL A 141 -3.15 20.18 -19.78
CA VAL A 141 -4.47 20.81 -19.95
C VAL A 141 -4.48 22.22 -19.33
N ALA A 142 -3.96 22.39 -18.11
CA ALA A 142 -3.84 23.70 -17.48
C ALA A 142 -2.97 24.67 -18.31
N LEU A 143 -1.88 24.18 -18.92
CA LEU A 143 -1.04 24.95 -19.82
C LEU A 143 -1.78 25.39 -21.09
N ILE A 144 -2.65 24.55 -21.66
CA ILE A 144 -3.50 24.94 -22.79
C ILE A 144 -4.42 26.10 -22.37
N PHE A 145 -5.10 26.02 -21.23
CA PHE A 145 -5.91 27.12 -20.70
C PHE A 145 -5.09 28.39 -20.48
N PHE A 146 -3.85 28.26 -19.97
CA PHE A 146 -2.94 29.37 -19.78
C PHE A 146 -2.54 30.04 -21.11
N ILE A 147 -2.19 29.27 -22.13
CA ILE A 147 -1.86 29.80 -23.46
C ILE A 147 -3.08 30.53 -24.05
N VAL A 148 -4.27 29.91 -23.98
CA VAL A 148 -5.50 30.53 -24.47
C VAL A 148 -5.78 31.84 -23.73
N ALA A 149 -5.60 31.87 -22.40
CA ALA A 149 -5.76 33.09 -21.62
C ALA A 149 -4.79 34.20 -22.06
N ILE A 150 -3.51 33.88 -22.30
CA ILE A 150 -2.52 34.85 -22.80
C ILE A 150 -2.92 35.40 -24.18
N VAL A 151 -3.35 34.53 -25.10
CA VAL A 151 -3.80 34.94 -26.43
C VAL A 151 -5.00 35.89 -26.32
N VAL A 152 -5.99 35.56 -25.50
CA VAL A 152 -7.16 36.41 -25.26
C VAL A 152 -6.75 37.76 -24.64
N MET A 153 -5.82 37.77 -23.67
CA MET A 153 -5.31 39.03 -23.09
C MET A 153 -4.60 39.89 -24.15
N LYS A 154 -3.82 39.27 -25.04
CA LYS A 154 -3.09 39.99 -26.10
C LYS A 154 -4.03 40.65 -27.11
N GLU A 155 -5.04 39.92 -27.58
CA GLU A 155 -6.03 40.44 -28.54
C GLU A 155 -6.96 41.48 -27.90
N SER A 156 -7.22 41.36 -26.60
CA SER A 156 -8.05 42.31 -25.84
C SER A 156 -7.26 43.51 -25.32
N ALA A 157 -5.96 43.60 -25.62
CA ALA A 157 -5.12 44.71 -25.18
C ALA A 157 -5.51 46.00 -25.93
N PRO A 158 -5.77 47.12 -25.22
CA PRO A 158 -6.15 48.37 -25.88
C PRO A 158 -5.02 48.88 -26.77
N SER A 159 -5.36 49.18 -28.02
CA SER A 159 -4.44 49.61 -29.08
C SER A 159 -4.01 51.07 -28.97
N THR A 160 -4.49 51.83 -27.97
CA THR A 160 -4.20 53.26 -27.81
C THR A 160 -4.03 53.62 -26.33
N ASP A 161 -3.05 54.50 -26.02
CA ASP A 161 -2.74 54.93 -24.65
C ASP A 161 -3.91 55.62 -23.92
N ALA A 162 -4.89 56.15 -24.64
CA ALA A 162 -6.08 56.78 -24.08
C ALA A 162 -7.06 55.77 -23.43
N ASP A 163 -7.12 54.53 -23.93
CA ASP A 163 -7.99 53.46 -23.40
C ASP A 163 -7.34 52.66 -22.27
N ARG A 164 -6.05 52.88 -21.99
CA ARG A 164 -5.34 52.30 -20.85
C ARG A 164 -5.91 52.77 -19.50
N ASN A 165 -6.81 53.74 -19.45
CA ASN A 165 -7.50 54.13 -18.21
C ASN A 165 -8.87 53.47 -18.05
N ALA A 166 -9.44 52.85 -19.10
CA ALA A 166 -10.64 52.01 -19.04
C ALA A 166 -10.34 50.54 -18.68
N LYS A 167 -9.25 50.33 -17.93
CA LYS A 167 -8.52 49.08 -17.61
C LYS A 167 -9.31 47.93 -16.96
N GLY A 168 -10.60 48.09 -16.67
CA GLY A 168 -11.35 47.18 -15.80
C GLY A 168 -12.03 45.99 -16.48
N SER A 169 -12.51 46.14 -17.73
CA SER A 169 -13.50 45.19 -18.28
C SER A 169 -12.90 44.07 -19.13
N VAL A 170 -11.79 44.29 -19.83
CA VAL A 170 -11.27 43.38 -20.87
C VAL A 170 -10.40 42.22 -20.33
N ASN A 171 -10.04 42.22 -19.05
CA ASN A 171 -9.27 41.14 -18.43
C ASN A 171 -10.11 40.08 -17.71
N VAL A 172 -11.42 40.30 -17.54
CA VAL A 172 -12.27 39.35 -16.80
C VAL A 172 -12.40 38.03 -17.54
N GLY A 173 -12.57 38.06 -18.87
CA GLY A 173 -12.69 36.84 -19.69
C GLY A 173 -11.45 35.97 -19.63
N ALA A 174 -10.27 36.55 -19.84
CA ALA A 174 -9.01 35.81 -19.74
C ALA A 174 -8.73 35.29 -18.32
N MET A 175 -9.10 36.06 -17.29
CA MET A 175 -9.00 35.62 -15.90
C MET A 175 -9.90 34.40 -15.63
N ILE A 176 -11.14 34.38 -16.15
CA ILE A 176 -12.04 33.23 -16.03
C ILE A 176 -11.44 32.00 -16.72
N ILE A 177 -10.92 32.14 -17.94
CA ILE A 177 -10.27 31.04 -18.68
C ILE A 177 -9.08 30.48 -17.91
N TYR A 178 -8.26 31.35 -17.33
CA TYR A 178 -7.14 30.94 -16.50
C TYR A 178 -7.59 30.18 -15.24
N GLN A 179 -8.63 30.67 -14.56
CA GLN A 179 -9.19 30.00 -13.38
C GLN A 179 -9.84 28.65 -13.71
N LEU A 180 -10.46 28.51 -14.89
CA LEU A 180 -10.99 27.23 -15.35
C LEU A 180 -9.89 26.17 -15.48
N GLY A 181 -8.68 26.55 -15.89
CA GLY A 181 -7.52 25.66 -15.89
C GLY A 181 -7.19 25.10 -14.50
N TYR A 182 -7.27 25.94 -13.46
CA TYR A 182 -7.06 25.50 -12.07
C TYR A 182 -8.20 24.64 -11.54
N VAL A 183 -9.45 24.99 -11.85
CA VAL A 183 -10.61 24.17 -11.48
C VAL A 183 -10.50 22.78 -12.12
N PHE A 184 -10.11 22.70 -13.40
CA PHE A 184 -9.85 21.43 -14.06
C PHE A 184 -8.75 20.64 -13.35
N TYR A 185 -7.63 21.29 -13.02
CA TYR A 185 -6.52 20.65 -12.30
C TYR A 185 -6.97 20.07 -10.95
N PHE A 186 -7.76 20.84 -10.18
CA PHE A 186 -8.33 20.38 -8.92
C PHE A 186 -9.30 19.21 -9.10
N LEU A 187 -10.22 19.30 -10.05
CA LEU A 187 -11.17 18.23 -10.36
C LEU A 187 -10.46 16.95 -10.80
N TRP A 188 -9.38 17.07 -11.58
CA TRP A 188 -8.55 15.94 -11.96
C TRP A 188 -7.94 15.25 -10.73
N PHE A 189 -7.44 16.02 -9.77
CA PHE A 189 -6.88 15.48 -8.55
C PHE A 189 -7.93 14.79 -7.67
N VAL A 190 -9.13 15.38 -7.55
CA VAL A 190 -10.29 14.74 -6.88
C VAL A 190 -10.67 13.44 -7.58
N PHE A 191 -10.75 13.46 -8.91
CA PHE A 191 -11.02 12.28 -9.73
C PHE A 191 -9.99 11.17 -9.46
N LEU A 192 -8.69 11.49 -9.42
CA LEU A 192 -7.65 10.52 -9.07
C LEU A 192 -7.86 9.92 -7.68
N CYS A 193 -8.16 10.75 -6.67
CA CYS A 193 -8.39 10.30 -5.31
C CYS A 193 -9.59 9.34 -5.21
N VAL A 194 -10.70 9.70 -5.85
CA VAL A 194 -11.90 8.85 -5.92
C VAL A 194 -11.59 7.55 -6.65
N SER A 195 -10.89 7.62 -7.79
CA SER A 195 -10.52 6.44 -8.58
C SER A 195 -9.69 5.43 -7.78
N ILE A 196 -8.77 5.92 -6.94
CA ILE A 196 -7.92 5.09 -6.08
C ILE A 196 -8.72 4.52 -4.91
N LYS A 197 -9.59 5.33 -4.29
CA LYS A 197 -10.41 4.90 -3.15
C LYS A 197 -11.43 3.83 -3.50
N VAL A 198 -11.99 3.88 -4.71
CA VAL A 198 -12.99 2.90 -5.19
C VAL A 198 -12.37 1.53 -5.43
N GLN A 199 -11.06 1.43 -5.66
CA GLN A 199 -10.40 0.16 -5.93
C GLN A 199 -10.05 -0.59 -4.63
N PRO A 200 -10.28 -1.92 -4.57
CA PRO A 200 -10.12 -2.71 -3.34
C PRO A 200 -8.67 -2.74 -2.81
N ASN A 201 -7.70 -2.59 -3.71
CA ASN A 201 -6.27 -2.58 -3.36
C ASN A 201 -5.68 -1.18 -3.23
N HIS A 202 -6.52 -0.13 -3.26
CA HIS A 202 -6.07 1.28 -3.25
C HIS A 202 -5.04 1.58 -4.35
N GLN A 203 -5.23 0.98 -5.53
CA GLN A 203 -4.37 1.18 -6.70
C GLN A 203 -5.00 2.20 -7.64
N SER A 204 -4.19 2.80 -8.50
CA SER A 204 -4.72 3.52 -9.66
C SER A 204 -4.93 2.57 -10.84
N GLY A 205 -5.74 2.97 -11.82
CA GLY A 205 -5.94 2.17 -13.04
C GLY A 205 -4.63 1.83 -13.78
N LEU A 206 -3.66 2.76 -13.80
CA LEU A 206 -2.33 2.47 -14.36
C LEU A 206 -1.50 1.55 -13.48
N ASP A 207 -1.60 1.68 -12.17
CA ASP A 207 -0.89 0.80 -11.24
C ASP A 207 -1.40 -0.64 -11.36
N ILE A 208 -2.70 -0.86 -11.59
CA ILE A 208 -3.25 -2.18 -11.93
C ILE A 208 -2.62 -2.71 -13.22
N LYS A 209 -2.61 -1.90 -14.29
CA LYS A 209 -2.08 -2.30 -15.60
C LYS A 209 -0.61 -2.73 -15.52
N PHE A 210 0.18 -2.05 -14.69
CA PHE A 210 1.60 -2.36 -14.50
C PHE A 210 1.89 -3.29 -13.31
N LYS A 211 0.85 -3.75 -12.60
CA LYS A 211 0.96 -4.59 -11.39
C LYS A 211 1.87 -3.96 -10.32
N LEU A 212 1.68 -2.67 -10.07
CA LEU A 212 2.45 -1.86 -9.11
C LEU A 212 1.65 -1.66 -7.83
N PHE A 213 2.32 -1.80 -6.68
CA PHE A 213 1.74 -1.66 -5.36
C PHE A 213 2.55 -0.67 -4.52
N ASP A 214 1.86 0.27 -3.87
CA ASP A 214 2.45 1.12 -2.84
C ASP A 214 2.32 0.41 -1.48
N VAL A 215 3.45 -0.02 -0.92
CA VAL A 215 3.52 -0.80 0.32
C VAL A 215 4.27 -0.06 1.41
N TYR A 216 4.02 -0.42 2.67
CA TYR A 216 4.83 0.06 3.78
C TYR A 216 6.27 -0.45 3.66
N LYS A 217 7.24 0.38 4.08
CA LYS A 217 8.67 0.03 4.06
C LYS A 217 9.00 -1.22 4.87
N ASN A 218 8.30 -1.42 5.99
CA ASN A 218 8.55 -2.54 6.90
C ASN A 218 7.61 -3.71 6.56
N PRO A 219 8.13 -4.93 6.35
CA PRO A 219 7.30 -6.10 6.14
C PRO A 219 6.54 -6.47 7.42
N VAL A 220 5.27 -6.82 7.26
CA VAL A 220 4.36 -7.27 8.34
C VAL A 220 4.85 -8.61 8.92
N GLY A 221 5.55 -9.41 8.11
CA GLY A 221 6.04 -10.76 8.44
C GLY A 221 7.41 -10.86 9.12
N THR A 222 7.96 -9.79 9.70
CA THR A 222 9.10 -9.94 10.64
C THR A 222 8.65 -9.82 12.08
N VAL A 223 7.58 -10.55 12.44
CA VAL A 223 7.59 -11.19 13.74
C VAL A 223 8.79 -12.14 13.66
N LYS A 224 9.96 -11.66 14.13
CA LYS A 224 10.90 -12.57 14.76
C LYS A 224 10.06 -13.18 15.87
N THR A 225 9.35 -14.27 15.58
CA THR A 225 9.15 -15.29 16.57
C THR A 225 10.58 -15.51 16.99
N LYS A 226 10.97 -14.94 18.15
CA LYS A 226 12.09 -15.49 18.87
C LYS A 226 11.67 -16.94 18.91
N VAL A 227 12.27 -17.75 18.03
CA VAL A 227 12.53 -19.11 18.40
C VAL A 227 13.46 -18.89 19.58
N THR A 228 12.86 -18.63 20.74
CA THR A 228 13.38 -19.12 21.99
C THR A 228 13.60 -20.55 21.60
N LYS A 229 14.84 -20.91 21.26
CA LYS A 229 15.23 -22.30 21.32
C LYS A 229 14.66 -22.69 22.68
N LYS A 230 13.61 -23.50 22.69
CA LYS A 230 13.42 -24.36 23.84
C LYS A 230 14.71 -25.15 23.80
N GLU A 231 15.73 -24.63 24.49
CA GLU A 231 16.77 -25.49 25.01
C GLU A 231 15.98 -26.58 25.67
N VAL A 232 16.00 -27.75 25.03
CA VAL A 232 15.53 -28.95 25.66
C VAL A 232 16.48 -29.06 26.85
N LEU A 233 16.02 -28.58 28.00
CA LEU A 233 16.73 -28.66 29.26
C LEU A 233 17.04 -30.14 29.44
N ASP A 234 18.32 -30.47 29.35
CA ASP A 234 18.76 -31.82 29.63
C ASP A 234 18.63 -32.05 31.15
N ARG A 235 18.26 -33.26 31.55
CA ARG A 235 17.92 -33.61 32.95
C ARG A 235 19.08 -33.42 33.93
N GLY A 236 20.28 -33.11 33.43
CA GLY A 236 21.47 -32.82 34.22
C GLY A 236 21.58 -31.38 34.74
N ASP A 237 20.76 -30.44 34.26
CA ASP A 237 20.78 -29.07 34.75
C ASP A 237 19.99 -28.97 36.06
N HIS A 238 20.73 -29.14 37.17
CA HIS A 238 20.24 -29.05 38.54
C HIS A 238 19.69 -27.65 38.85
N HIS A 239 18.37 -27.48 38.71
CA HIS A 239 17.66 -26.33 39.26
C HIS A 239 17.20 -26.65 40.69
N VAL A 240 17.86 -26.03 41.68
CA VAL A 240 17.62 -26.19 43.13
C VAL A 240 16.20 -25.79 43.57
N ALA A 241 15.40 -25.18 42.68
CA ALA A 241 14.07 -24.65 42.99
C ALA A 241 12.88 -25.55 42.58
N LEU A 242 13.10 -26.72 41.97
CA LEU A 242 12.03 -27.56 41.39
C LEU A 242 11.86 -28.94 42.05
N THR A 243 12.63 -29.25 43.10
CA THR A 243 12.58 -30.55 43.78
C THR A 243 11.32 -30.78 44.62
N ASP A 244 10.67 -29.72 45.12
CA ASP A 244 9.57 -29.85 46.09
C ASP A 244 8.22 -29.25 45.63
N MET A 245 8.00 -29.09 44.32
CA MET A 245 6.69 -28.64 43.84
C MET A 245 5.72 -29.81 43.60
N PRO A 246 4.54 -29.86 44.27
CA PRO A 246 3.52 -30.85 43.96
C PRO A 246 3.01 -30.62 42.53
N GLY A 247 3.22 -31.59 41.65
CA GLY A 247 2.88 -31.50 40.22
C GLY A 247 4.01 -31.88 39.26
N ASN A 248 5.23 -32.08 39.75
CA ASN A 248 6.33 -32.61 38.94
C ASN A 248 6.27 -34.15 38.92
N PHE A 249 5.33 -34.70 38.16
CA PHE A 249 5.22 -36.15 38.00
C PHE A 249 6.31 -36.66 37.07
N ASP A 250 7.09 -37.63 37.53
CA ASP A 250 8.07 -38.33 36.69
C ASP A 250 7.33 -39.02 35.53
N ASN A 251 7.91 -38.96 34.32
CA ASN A 251 7.34 -39.60 33.14
C ASN A 251 7.11 -41.11 33.36
N GLY A 252 7.92 -41.73 34.23
CA GLY A 252 7.71 -43.11 34.69
C GLY A 252 6.36 -43.34 35.39
N LEU A 253 5.96 -42.42 36.26
CA LEU A 253 4.68 -42.47 36.98
C LEU A 253 3.50 -42.23 36.03
N VAL A 254 3.66 -41.30 35.08
CA VAL A 254 2.66 -41.04 34.03
C VAL A 254 2.49 -42.26 33.11
N THR A 255 3.56 -42.97 32.77
CA THR A 255 3.44 -44.22 32.02
C THR A 255 2.81 -45.34 32.84
N GLU A 256 3.07 -45.45 34.14
CA GLU A 256 2.43 -46.46 34.99
C GLU A 256 0.91 -46.22 35.11
N VAL A 257 0.49 -44.97 35.30
CA VAL A 257 -0.94 -44.61 35.36
C VAL A 257 -1.63 -44.89 34.02
N LYS A 258 -1.04 -44.50 32.89
CA LYS A 258 -1.60 -44.83 31.56
C LYS A 258 -1.71 -46.32 31.30
N THR A 259 -0.77 -47.11 31.83
CA THR A 259 -0.79 -48.57 31.64
C THR A 259 -1.89 -49.21 32.50
N LYS A 260 -2.08 -48.74 33.74
CA LYS A 260 -3.20 -49.16 34.61
C LYS A 260 -4.57 -48.77 34.01
N GLU A 261 -4.69 -47.55 33.50
CA GLU A 261 -5.94 -47.03 32.90
C GLU A 261 -6.34 -47.81 31.64
N LYS A 262 -5.36 -48.25 30.84
CA LYS A 262 -5.60 -49.09 29.65
C LYS A 262 -6.04 -50.52 30.01
N VAL A 263 -5.47 -51.10 31.08
CA VAL A 263 -5.83 -52.43 31.59
C VAL A 263 -7.24 -52.45 32.19
N ASP A 264 -7.70 -51.34 32.78
CA ASP A 264 -9.08 -51.21 33.28
C ASP A 264 -10.09 -50.95 32.15
N TYR A 265 -9.70 -50.24 31.08
CA TYR A 265 -10.55 -50.04 29.89
C TYR A 265 -10.82 -51.34 29.12
N GLU A 266 -9.83 -52.24 29.04
CA GLU A 266 -9.96 -53.53 28.35
C GLU A 266 -10.76 -54.58 29.15
N LYS A 267 -11.17 -54.27 30.39
CA LYS A 267 -12.00 -55.16 31.23
C LYS A 267 -13.49 -54.92 31.17
N THR A 268 -13.98 -53.96 30.38
CA THR A 268 -15.42 -53.74 30.27
C THR A 268 -15.87 -53.47 28.83
N ILE A 269 -16.81 -54.33 28.41
CA ILE A 269 -17.71 -54.27 27.24
C ILE A 269 -17.20 -55.04 26.00
N ASN A 270 -17.46 -56.36 26.00
CA ASN A 270 -17.73 -57.12 24.78
C ASN A 270 -19.05 -56.63 24.17
N LEU A 271 -19.03 -56.27 22.89
CA LEU A 271 -20.18 -55.78 22.12
C LEU A 271 -20.47 -56.69 20.90
N ASP A 272 -20.13 -57.98 21.00
CA ASP A 272 -20.35 -58.96 19.92
C ASP A 272 -21.78 -59.53 19.87
N ASP A 273 -22.73 -59.05 20.67
CA ASP A 273 -24.09 -59.63 20.77
C ASP A 273 -25.24 -58.61 20.69
N LEU A 274 -25.17 -57.63 19.77
CA LEU A 274 -26.36 -56.86 19.37
C LEU A 274 -26.52 -56.82 17.85
N ASP A 275 -27.00 -57.94 17.34
CA ASP A 275 -27.59 -58.13 16.02
C ASP A 275 -28.91 -57.32 15.92
N VAL A 276 -28.87 -56.13 15.29
CA VAL A 276 -30.08 -55.42 14.86
C VAL A 276 -29.88 -54.90 13.44
N LYS A 277 -30.61 -55.54 12.51
CA LYS A 277 -30.66 -55.26 11.07
C LYS A 277 -31.01 -53.80 10.73
N PRO A 278 -30.48 -53.26 9.61
CA PRO A 278 -30.93 -51.98 9.09
C PRO A 278 -32.29 -52.17 8.41
N THR A 279 -33.29 -51.39 8.81
CA THR A 279 -34.56 -51.29 8.05
C THR A 279 -34.77 -49.86 7.59
N ASP A 280 -35.12 -49.76 6.31
CA ASP A 280 -35.31 -48.57 5.51
C ASP A 280 -36.42 -47.61 5.96
N SER A 281 -36.30 -46.39 5.45
CA SER A 281 -37.36 -45.44 5.06
C SER A 281 -37.82 -44.40 6.10
N LYS A 282 -37.52 -43.12 5.84
CA LYS A 282 -38.44 -42.20 5.11
C LYS A 282 -37.86 -40.79 4.98
N LYS A 283 -37.67 -40.37 3.73
CA LYS A 283 -37.70 -38.96 3.30
C LYS A 283 -39.09 -38.39 3.61
N ILE A 284 -39.15 -37.22 4.24
CA ILE A 284 -40.27 -36.28 4.04
C ILE A 284 -39.68 -34.88 3.80
N THR A 285 -40.00 -34.36 2.62
CA THR A 285 -39.78 -33.00 2.13
C THR A 285 -41.04 -32.18 2.39
N SER A 286 -40.92 -30.91 2.79
CA SER A 286 -41.78 -29.75 2.42
C SER A 286 -41.45 -28.58 3.38
N LYS A 287 -40.85 -27.46 2.94
CA LYS A 287 -41.51 -26.26 2.39
C LYS A 287 -42.88 -25.96 3.02
N THR A 288 -42.95 -24.96 3.89
CA THR A 288 -43.83 -23.76 3.86
C THR A 288 -43.79 -23.07 5.23
N LYS A 289 -43.42 -21.78 5.28
CA LYS A 289 -44.17 -20.64 5.84
C LYS A 289 -43.22 -19.55 6.38
N ILE A 290 -43.11 -18.48 5.59
CA ILE A 290 -42.75 -17.12 6.00
C ILE A 290 -44.01 -16.51 6.64
N GLU A 291 -43.84 -15.51 7.52
CA GLU A 291 -44.84 -14.69 8.24
C GLU A 291 -45.09 -15.10 9.70
N GLU A 292 -44.17 -14.72 10.59
CA GLU A 292 -44.50 -14.35 11.99
C GLU A 292 -43.31 -13.67 12.69
N ILE A 293 -42.80 -12.56 12.14
CA ILE A 293 -41.97 -11.60 12.90
C ILE A 293 -42.33 -10.19 12.44
N GLU A 294 -43.62 -9.84 12.56
CA GLU A 294 -44.09 -8.46 12.41
C GLU A 294 -45.39 -8.28 13.19
N HIS A 295 -45.39 -8.63 14.48
CA HIS A 295 -46.47 -8.27 15.41
C HIS A 295 -46.04 -8.43 16.88
N HIS A 296 -44.98 -7.73 17.30
CA HIS A 296 -44.83 -7.39 18.73
C HIS A 296 -43.82 -6.25 18.91
N ASN A 297 -44.31 -5.01 18.82
CA ASN A 297 -43.92 -3.89 19.68
C ASN A 297 -44.59 -2.62 19.17
N ASP A 298 -45.84 -2.45 19.56
CA ASP A 298 -46.46 -1.14 19.65
C ASP A 298 -47.46 -1.18 20.81
N LYS A 299 -47.22 -0.31 21.79
CA LYS A 299 -48.12 0.25 22.83
C LYS A 299 -47.48 0.25 24.21
N ASP A 300 -47.08 1.45 24.61
CA ASP A 300 -47.09 2.08 25.94
C ASP A 300 -46.39 3.44 25.70
N ASN A 301 -47.06 4.48 25.18
CA ASN A 301 -48.01 5.40 25.81
C ASN A 301 -47.49 6.08 27.09
N ASP A 302 -47.84 7.38 27.16
CA ASP A 302 -47.83 8.31 28.30
C ASP A 302 -46.61 9.26 28.33
N ASP A 303 -46.74 10.49 27.81
CA ASP A 303 -47.41 11.65 28.45
C ASP A 303 -46.60 12.16 29.64
N TRP A 304 -45.93 13.32 29.48
CA TRP A 304 -45.84 14.39 30.49
C TRP A 304 -45.43 15.68 29.77
N GLY A 305 -46.25 16.72 29.98
CA GLY A 305 -46.20 18.02 29.33
C GLY A 305 -45.11 19.00 29.79
N ASP A 306 -45.30 20.21 29.25
CA ASP A 306 -44.63 21.52 29.44
C ASP A 306 -43.34 21.83 28.66
#